data_AF-A0A814V8R6-F1
#
_entry.id   AF-A0A814V8R6-F1
#
_cell.length_a   1.000
_cell.length_b   1.000
_cell.length_c   1.000
_cell.angle_alpha   90.00
_cell.angle_beta   90.00
_cell.angle_gamma   90.00
#
_symmetry.space_group_name_H-M   'P 1'
#
loop_
_entity.id
_entity.type
_entity.pdbx_description
1 polymer ?
#
loop_
_entity_poly.entity_id
_entity_poly.type
_entity_poly.pdbx_seq_one_letter_code
_entity_poly.pdbx_strand_id
1 'polypeptide(L)'
;MLEQNKITDHNKYDLTSIDDLPKIRGQLKLHKIDTPMRIVTCSRDTITSPISQFIFRIIKELRTTLSGVVCNTSNFIKIIANIKLNQDEHLASLDIQDLYTNIPVNKAIDIILKRIGESNKLDNLPFTKIDIKELLILALKNNYFQFNADIYMDEYQKQHLHKVNIPNKIWRYIDDILIITKMNKTQFDKYVYDLNKMRGTIKFTSEFEQNDQINYLDSMLTKQ
;
A
#
# COMPACT_ATOMS: atom_id res chain seq x y z
N MET A 1 -10.94 -17.92 21.21
CA MET A 1 -11.97 -17.19 20.42
C MET A 1 -13.30 -17.92 20.36
N LEU A 2 -13.34 -19.22 20.02
CA LEU A 2 -14.60 -20.00 19.96
C LEU A 2 -15.28 -20.18 21.33
N GLU A 3 -14.51 -20.58 22.34
CA GLU A 3 -15.01 -20.73 23.73
C GLU A 3 -15.49 -19.40 24.35
N GLN A 4 -15.13 -18.27 23.74
CA GLN A 4 -15.57 -16.93 24.13
C GLN A 4 -16.73 -16.42 23.26
N ASN A 5 -17.34 -17.26 22.42
CA ASN A 5 -18.37 -16.91 21.43
C ASN A 5 -18.00 -15.76 20.48
N LYS A 6 -16.69 -15.51 20.25
CA LYS A 6 -16.22 -14.45 19.36
C LYS A 6 -16.19 -14.86 17.88
N ILE A 7 -16.23 -16.15 17.59
CA ILE A 7 -16.25 -16.70 16.23
C ILE A 7 -17.33 -17.77 16.14
N THR A 8 -17.94 -17.92 14.97
CA THR A 8 -18.95 -18.97 14.72
C THR A 8 -18.29 -20.32 14.45
N ASP A 9 -19.05 -21.42 14.52
CA ASP A 9 -18.57 -22.74 14.08
C ASP A 9 -18.16 -22.75 12.59
N HIS A 10 -18.84 -21.96 11.76
CA HIS A 10 -18.42 -21.77 10.38
C HIS A 10 -17.04 -21.10 10.28
N ASN A 11 -16.78 -20.06 11.08
CA ASN A 11 -15.45 -19.45 11.14
C ASN A 11 -14.40 -20.42 11.68
N LYS A 12 -14.75 -21.29 12.63
CA LYS A 12 -13.84 -22.33 13.12
C LYS A 12 -13.44 -23.30 12.00
N TYR A 13 -14.41 -23.74 11.19
CA TYR A 13 -14.17 -24.57 10.03
C TYR A 13 -13.31 -23.85 8.99
N ASP A 14 -13.62 -22.59 8.67
CA ASP A 14 -12.84 -21.79 7.72
C ASP A 14 -11.41 -21.49 8.21
N LEU A 15 -11.17 -21.53 9.52
CA LEU A 15 -9.86 -21.28 10.17
C LEU A 15 -9.03 -22.56 10.36
N THR A 16 -9.47 -23.72 9.85
CA THR A 16 -8.63 -24.92 9.89
C THR A 16 -7.39 -24.76 9.02
N SER A 17 -6.24 -25.18 9.54
CA SER A 17 -4.96 -25.18 8.81
C SER A 17 -5.09 -25.90 7.47
N ILE A 18 -4.54 -25.29 6.43
CA ILE A 18 -4.22 -25.99 5.18
C ILE A 18 -2.75 -26.37 5.29
N ASP A 19 -2.43 -27.66 5.22
CA ASP A 19 -1.07 -28.14 5.49
C ASP A 19 -0.07 -27.94 4.33
N ASP A 20 -0.47 -27.17 3.31
CA ASP A 20 0.36 -26.85 2.16
C ASP A 20 1.40 -25.77 2.46
N LEU A 21 2.61 -25.98 1.92
CA LEU A 21 3.72 -25.04 2.02
C LEU A 21 3.67 -23.97 0.92
N PRO A 22 4.09 -22.74 1.22
CA PRO A 22 4.21 -21.69 0.21
C PRO A 22 5.23 -22.04 -0.87
N LYS A 23 4.95 -21.60 -2.09
CA LYS A 23 5.77 -21.88 -3.27
C LYS A 23 6.45 -20.60 -3.75
N ILE A 24 7.72 -20.66 -4.09
CA ILE A 24 8.42 -19.55 -4.72
C ILE A 24 8.26 -19.66 -6.24
N ARG A 25 7.92 -18.54 -6.90
CA ARG A 25 7.82 -18.43 -8.36
C ARG A 25 8.73 -17.31 -8.85
N GLY A 26 9.33 -17.51 -10.00
CA GLY A 26 10.08 -16.47 -10.72
C GLY A 26 9.24 -15.87 -11.84
N GLN A 27 9.18 -14.55 -11.92
CA GLN A 27 8.55 -13.82 -13.02
C GLN A 27 9.60 -12.96 -13.73
N LEU A 28 9.77 -13.12 -15.03
CA LEU A 28 10.72 -12.30 -15.80
C LEU A 28 10.24 -10.84 -15.89
N LYS A 29 11.16 -9.89 -15.65
CA LYS A 29 10.93 -8.46 -15.93
C LYS A 29 11.33 -8.15 -17.38
N LEU A 30 10.44 -8.49 -18.33
CA LEU A 30 10.67 -8.35 -19.78
C LEU A 30 11.02 -6.91 -20.23
N HIS A 31 10.67 -5.90 -19.43
CA HIS A 31 10.92 -4.48 -19.72
C HIS A 31 12.27 -3.97 -19.20
N LYS A 32 13.09 -4.79 -18.51
CA LYS A 32 14.41 -4.38 -18.00
C LYS A 32 15.53 -5.04 -18.81
N ILE A 33 16.62 -4.30 -19.02
CA ILE A 33 17.88 -4.82 -19.56
C ILE A 33 18.30 -6.03 -18.71
N ASP A 34 18.84 -7.06 -19.37
CA ASP A 34 19.19 -8.38 -18.78
C ASP A 34 18.03 -9.23 -18.28
N THR A 35 16.78 -8.79 -18.47
CA THR A 35 15.54 -9.54 -18.15
C THR A 35 15.56 -10.21 -16.75
N PRO A 36 15.88 -9.47 -15.67
CA PRO A 36 16.03 -10.04 -14.35
C PRO A 36 14.74 -10.71 -13.85
N MET A 37 14.89 -11.75 -13.03
CA MET A 37 13.77 -12.48 -12.45
C MET A 37 13.28 -11.80 -11.17
N ARG A 38 11.97 -11.50 -11.10
CA ARG A 38 11.26 -11.12 -9.87
C ARG A 38 10.85 -12.39 -9.14
N ILE A 39 11.39 -12.60 -7.95
CA ILE A 39 10.98 -13.69 -7.07
C ILE A 39 9.70 -13.28 -6.36
N VAL A 40 8.69 -14.14 -6.40
CA VAL A 40 7.37 -13.94 -5.76
C VAL A 40 7.03 -15.17 -4.94
N THR A 41 6.65 -14.97 -3.69
CA THR A 41 6.14 -16.06 -2.85
C THR A 41 4.64 -16.20 -3.03
N CYS A 42 4.19 -17.40 -3.37
CA CYS A 42 2.79 -17.77 -3.44
C CYS A 42 2.39 -18.44 -2.12
N SER A 43 1.63 -17.70 -1.32
CA SER A 43 1.09 -18.15 -0.03
C SER A 43 -0.39 -18.53 -0.10
N ARG A 44 -0.96 -18.64 -1.31
CA ARG A 44 -2.35 -19.06 -1.50
C ARG A 44 -2.53 -20.50 -1.03
N ASP A 45 -3.61 -20.73 -0.28
CA ASP A 45 -4.01 -22.03 0.26
C ASP A 45 -2.91 -22.68 1.12
N THR A 46 -2.23 -21.88 1.93
CA THR A 46 -1.19 -22.36 2.88
C THR A 46 -1.65 -22.26 4.33
N ILE A 47 -0.85 -22.77 5.28
CA ILE A 47 -1.15 -22.80 6.72
C ILE A 47 -1.62 -21.45 7.30
N THR A 48 -1.13 -20.34 6.78
CA THR A 48 -1.51 -18.99 7.21
C THR A 48 -2.60 -18.33 6.36
N SER A 49 -2.99 -18.92 5.23
CA SER A 49 -4.05 -18.37 4.37
C SER A 49 -5.38 -18.15 5.12
N PRO A 50 -5.90 -19.13 5.89
CA PRO A 50 -7.16 -18.98 6.63
C PRO A 50 -7.19 -17.74 7.54
N ILE A 51 -6.20 -17.62 8.44
CA ILE A 51 -6.11 -16.50 9.37
C ILE A 51 -5.86 -15.16 8.65
N SER A 52 -5.10 -15.18 7.55
CA SER A 52 -4.83 -13.98 6.73
C SER A 52 -6.10 -13.49 6.04
N GLN A 53 -6.90 -14.39 5.48
CA GLN A 53 -8.17 -14.04 4.85
C GLN A 53 -9.17 -13.53 5.89
N PHE A 54 -9.21 -14.17 7.06
CA PHE A 54 -10.09 -13.77 8.15
C PHE A 54 -9.78 -12.33 8.62
N ILE A 55 -8.52 -12.03 8.93
CA ILE A 55 -8.13 -10.68 9.35
C ILE A 55 -8.29 -9.66 8.22
N PHE A 56 -8.04 -10.05 6.97
CA PHE A 56 -8.28 -9.18 5.81
C PHE A 56 -9.76 -8.77 5.71
N ARG A 57 -10.71 -9.69 5.92
CA ARG A 57 -12.15 -9.36 5.91
C ARG A 57 -12.52 -8.32 6.97
N ILE A 58 -11.82 -8.31 8.10
CA ILE A 58 -12.00 -7.35 9.20
C ILE A 58 -11.44 -5.97 8.81
N ILE A 59 -10.22 -5.91 8.28
CA ILE A 59 -9.52 -4.63 8.06
C ILE A 59 -9.73 -4.03 6.66
N LYS A 60 -10.25 -4.78 5.68
CA LYS A 60 -10.41 -4.30 4.29
C LYS A 60 -11.25 -3.02 4.20
N GLU A 61 -12.23 -2.87 5.08
CA GLU A 61 -13.14 -1.71 5.10
C GLU A 61 -12.40 -0.42 5.46
N LEU A 62 -11.30 -0.49 6.22
CA LEU A 62 -10.47 0.67 6.52
C LEU A 62 -9.88 1.30 5.25
N ARG A 63 -9.71 0.53 4.16
CA ARG A 63 -9.22 1.05 2.89
C ARG A 63 -10.12 2.16 2.32
N THR A 64 -11.42 2.10 2.57
CA THR A 64 -12.39 3.12 2.10
C THR A 64 -12.19 4.49 2.77
N THR A 65 -11.44 4.54 3.87
CA THR A 65 -11.13 5.78 4.58
C THR A 65 -9.88 6.48 4.02
N LEU A 66 -9.19 5.86 3.05
CA LEU A 66 -7.94 6.37 2.50
C LEU A 66 -8.23 7.30 1.31
N SER A 67 -7.63 8.49 1.32
CA SER A 67 -7.71 9.43 0.20
C SER A 67 -6.54 9.22 -0.77
N GLY A 68 -6.77 9.43 -2.08
CA GLY A 68 -5.69 9.36 -3.08
C GLY A 68 -5.17 7.95 -3.37
N VAL A 69 -5.83 6.89 -2.87
CA VAL A 69 -5.49 5.51 -3.25
C VAL A 69 -6.21 5.15 -4.54
N VAL A 70 -5.44 4.70 -5.53
CA VAL A 70 -5.96 4.20 -6.80
C VAL A 70 -6.16 2.70 -6.67
N CYS A 71 -7.40 2.25 -6.85
CA CYS A 71 -7.75 0.82 -6.86
C CYS A 71 -7.88 0.26 -8.28
N ASN A 72 -8.09 1.12 -9.27
CA ASN A 72 -8.38 0.76 -10.65
C ASN A 72 -7.85 1.84 -11.60
N THR A 73 -6.97 1.46 -12.52
CA THR A 73 -6.37 2.32 -13.54
C THR A 73 -7.44 3.02 -14.38
N SER A 74 -8.52 2.33 -14.77
CA SER A 74 -9.62 2.92 -15.54
C SER A 74 -10.34 4.04 -14.80
N ASN A 75 -10.51 3.91 -13.48
CA ASN A 75 -11.11 4.97 -12.67
C ASN A 75 -10.14 6.15 -12.50
N PHE A 76 -8.86 5.85 -12.31
CA PHE A 76 -7.82 6.86 -12.22
C PHE A 76 -7.71 7.71 -13.49
N ILE A 77 -7.72 7.09 -14.68
CA ILE A 77 -7.69 7.81 -15.97
C ILE A 77 -8.85 8.82 -16.06
N LYS A 78 -10.06 8.41 -15.66
CA LYS A 78 -11.22 9.31 -15.63
C LYS A 78 -11.05 10.48 -14.66
N ILE A 79 -10.41 10.25 -13.51
CA ILE A 79 -10.15 11.31 -12.53
C ILE A 79 -9.09 12.26 -13.05
N ILE A 80 -7.91 11.76 -13.43
CA ILE A 80 -6.76 12.57 -13.82
C ILE A 80 -7.03 13.39 -15.08
N ALA A 81 -7.81 12.86 -16.03
CA ALA A 81 -8.20 13.57 -17.26
C ALA A 81 -9.05 14.83 -17.00
N ASN A 82 -9.72 14.93 -15.84
CA ASN A 82 -10.55 16.08 -15.49
C ASN A 82 -9.78 17.14 -14.68
N ILE A 83 -8.50 16.91 -14.38
CA ILE A 83 -7.71 17.82 -13.56
C ILE A 83 -7.04 18.87 -14.45
N LYS A 84 -7.33 20.13 -14.16
CA LYS A 84 -6.67 21.27 -14.79
C LYS A 84 -5.43 21.65 -14.00
N LEU A 85 -4.30 21.69 -14.69
CA LEU A 85 -3.02 22.08 -14.13
C LEU A 85 -2.81 23.58 -14.30
N ASN A 86 -2.22 24.22 -13.30
CA ASN A 86 -1.74 25.60 -13.44
C ASN A 86 -0.42 25.63 -14.23
N GLN A 87 -0.05 26.80 -14.76
CA GLN A 87 1.22 26.97 -15.50
C GLN A 87 2.46 26.66 -14.62
N ASP A 88 2.36 26.90 -13.32
CA ASP A 88 3.41 26.66 -12.33
C ASP A 88 3.35 25.25 -11.71
N GLU A 89 2.49 24.37 -12.21
CA GLU A 89 2.34 22.99 -11.72
C GLU A 89 2.94 21.98 -12.69
N HIS A 90 3.60 20.99 -12.12
CA HIS A 90 4.36 19.97 -12.82
C HIS A 90 3.95 18.58 -12.36
N LEU A 91 4.00 17.62 -13.27
CA LEU A 91 3.85 16.20 -12.97
C LEU A 91 5.18 15.60 -12.54
N ALA A 92 5.12 14.80 -11.48
CA ALA A 92 6.24 14.00 -11.02
C ALA A 92 5.72 12.64 -10.51
N SER A 93 6.56 11.62 -10.60
CA SER A 93 6.25 10.30 -10.06
C SER A 93 7.32 9.86 -9.06
N LEU A 94 6.90 9.06 -8.09
CA LEU A 94 7.78 8.32 -7.19
C LEU A 94 7.47 6.83 -7.31
N ASP A 95 8.51 6.01 -7.31
CA ASP A 95 8.41 4.55 -7.17
C ASP A 95 9.06 4.14 -5.83
N ILE A 96 8.33 3.37 -5.04
CA ILE A 96 8.80 2.90 -3.72
C ILE A 96 9.65 1.65 -3.89
N GLN A 97 10.90 1.73 -3.47
CA GLN A 97 11.81 0.59 -3.51
C GLN A 97 11.40 -0.48 -2.49
N ASP A 98 11.18 -1.70 -2.99
CA ASP A 98 10.91 -2.92 -2.22
C ASP A 98 9.89 -2.70 -1.07
N LEU A 99 8.76 -2.08 -1.39
CA LEU A 99 7.73 -1.62 -0.44
C LEU A 99 7.49 -2.62 0.71
N TYR A 100 7.21 -3.87 0.38
CA TYR A 100 6.78 -4.85 1.38
C TYR A 100 7.87 -5.30 2.35
N THR A 101 9.11 -5.45 1.90
CA THR A 101 10.23 -5.79 2.79
C THR A 101 10.65 -4.61 3.66
N ASN A 102 10.30 -3.40 3.22
CA ASN A 102 10.65 -2.16 3.89
C ASN A 102 9.55 -1.63 4.82
N ILE A 103 8.41 -2.30 5.01
CA ILE A 103 7.40 -1.87 5.99
C ILE A 103 7.70 -2.44 7.40
N PRO A 104 7.89 -1.60 8.43
CA PRO A 104 8.06 -2.06 9.80
C PRO A 104 6.76 -2.62 10.38
N VAL A 105 6.63 -3.95 10.41
CA VAL A 105 5.40 -4.69 10.79
C VAL A 105 4.74 -4.17 12.06
N ASN A 106 5.49 -4.01 13.16
CA ASN A 106 4.92 -3.57 14.44
C ASN A 106 4.30 -2.16 14.36
N LYS A 107 4.99 -1.20 13.72
CA LYS A 107 4.46 0.15 13.52
C LYS A 107 3.18 0.11 12.69
N ALA A 108 3.16 -0.76 11.70
CA ALA A 108 2.05 -0.92 10.78
C ALA A 108 0.81 -1.51 11.49
N ILE A 109 1.01 -2.46 12.42
CA ILE A 109 -0.04 -2.96 13.32
C ILE A 109 -0.58 -1.83 14.21
N ASP A 110 0.30 -1.03 14.81
CA ASP A 110 -0.12 0.08 15.68
C ASP A 110 -0.99 1.10 14.93
N ILE A 111 -0.64 1.41 13.67
CA ILE A 111 -1.45 2.29 12.79
C ILE A 111 -2.83 1.68 12.53
N ILE A 112 -2.91 0.38 12.23
CA ILE A 112 -4.19 -0.29 12.01
C ILE A 112 -5.05 -0.22 13.28
N LEU A 113 -4.50 -0.52 14.46
CA LEU A 113 -5.24 -0.50 15.72
C LEU A 113 -5.74 0.89 16.10
N LYS A 114 -4.92 1.93 15.83
CA LYS A 114 -5.33 3.33 15.98
C LYS A 114 -6.54 3.62 15.10
N ARG A 115 -6.44 3.31 13.80
CA ARG A 115 -7.48 3.61 12.81
C ARG A 115 -8.77 2.83 13.01
N ILE A 116 -8.68 1.59 13.52
CA ILE A 116 -9.85 0.82 13.97
C ILE A 116 -10.54 1.54 15.13
N GLY A 117 -9.77 2.08 16.08
CA GLY A 117 -10.33 2.84 17.19
C GLY A 117 -11.00 4.16 16.80
N GLU A 118 -10.64 4.71 15.64
CA GLU A 118 -11.23 5.94 15.07
C GLU A 118 -12.40 5.63 14.11
N SER A 119 -12.68 4.35 13.84
CA SER A 119 -13.66 3.94 12.84
C SER A 119 -14.82 3.17 13.47
N ASN A 120 -16.02 3.71 13.35
CA ASN A 120 -17.25 3.04 13.78
C ASN A 120 -17.58 1.79 12.94
N LYS A 121 -16.77 1.47 11.90
CA LYS A 121 -17.02 0.38 10.96
C LYS A 121 -16.81 -1.01 11.57
N LEU A 122 -16.09 -1.10 12.69
CA LEU A 122 -15.81 -2.36 13.37
C LEU A 122 -16.58 -2.56 14.69
N ASP A 123 -17.41 -1.59 15.09
CA ASP A 123 -18.10 -1.61 16.39
C ASP A 123 -19.08 -2.78 16.55
N ASN A 124 -19.55 -3.35 15.44
CA ASN A 124 -20.47 -4.49 15.43
C ASN A 124 -19.75 -5.86 15.50
N LEU A 125 -18.42 -5.89 15.55
CA LEU A 125 -17.66 -7.13 15.61
C LEU A 125 -17.34 -7.52 17.07
N PRO A 126 -17.36 -8.82 17.42
CA PRO A 126 -17.09 -9.30 18.77
C PRO A 126 -15.59 -9.30 19.14
N PHE A 127 -14.75 -8.51 18.43
CA PHE A 127 -13.30 -8.48 18.61
C PHE A 127 -12.85 -7.23 19.34
N THR A 128 -12.05 -7.42 20.39
CA THR A 128 -11.35 -6.32 21.05
C THR A 128 -10.12 -5.90 20.22
N LYS A 129 -9.55 -4.73 20.51
CA LYS A 129 -8.26 -4.31 19.92
C LYS A 129 -7.13 -5.31 20.21
N ILE A 130 -7.17 -5.98 21.36
CA ILE A 130 -6.19 -7.01 21.73
C ILE A 130 -6.34 -8.24 20.82
N ASP A 131 -7.56 -8.72 20.62
CA ASP A 131 -7.86 -9.83 19.71
C ASP A 131 -7.33 -9.54 18.30
N ILE A 132 -7.62 -8.34 17.78
CA ILE A 132 -7.18 -7.92 16.44
C ILE A 132 -5.65 -7.83 16.38
N LYS A 133 -5.00 -7.32 17.42
CA LYS A 133 -3.54 -7.24 17.50
C LYS A 133 -2.90 -8.62 17.44
N GLU A 134 -3.41 -9.58 18.21
CA GLU A 134 -2.91 -10.95 18.22
C GLU A 134 -3.11 -11.64 16.87
N LEU A 135 -4.29 -11.49 16.25
CA LEU A 135 -4.56 -12.01 14.90
C LEU A 135 -3.62 -11.41 13.85
N LEU A 136 -3.37 -10.09 13.91
CA LEU A 136 -2.42 -9.42 13.01
C LEU A 136 -0.99 -9.91 13.24
N ILE A 137 -0.56 -10.09 14.48
CA ILE A 137 0.77 -10.62 14.81
C ILE A 137 0.89 -12.06 14.31
N LEU A 138 -0.11 -12.91 14.53
CA LEU A 138 -0.11 -14.31 14.10
C LEU A 138 -0.12 -14.42 12.58
N ALA A 139 -0.92 -13.61 11.91
CA ALA A 139 -0.91 -13.51 10.46
C ALA A 139 0.48 -13.05 10.02
N LEU A 140 0.99 -11.90 10.47
CA LEU A 140 2.18 -11.27 9.89
C LEU A 140 3.52 -11.89 10.31
N LYS A 141 3.64 -12.50 11.50
CA LYS A 141 4.89 -13.15 11.95
C LYS A 141 5.11 -14.53 11.31
N ASN A 142 4.05 -15.23 10.95
CA ASN A 142 4.13 -16.56 10.33
C ASN A 142 3.95 -16.52 8.81
N ASN A 143 3.80 -15.32 8.24
CA ASN A 143 3.46 -15.15 6.85
C ASN A 143 4.64 -14.87 5.96
N TYR A 144 4.60 -15.53 4.80
CA TYR A 144 5.25 -15.12 3.56
C TYR A 144 4.42 -14.06 2.82
N PHE A 145 3.58 -13.30 3.53
CA PHE A 145 2.50 -12.46 3.01
C PHE A 145 2.89 -10.98 3.07
N GLN A 146 2.35 -10.24 2.11
CA GLN A 146 2.53 -8.81 1.96
C GLN A 146 1.56 -8.04 2.87
N PHE A 147 2.09 -7.27 3.81
CA PHE A 147 1.33 -6.36 4.69
C PHE A 147 0.36 -5.45 3.89
N ASN A 148 -0.72 -4.96 4.51
CA ASN A 148 -1.64 -3.98 3.89
C ASN A 148 -0.95 -2.62 3.74
N ALA A 149 -0.03 -2.53 2.77
CA ALA A 149 0.83 -1.40 2.52
C ALA A 149 0.06 -0.09 2.34
N ASP A 150 -1.20 -0.17 1.89
CA ASP A 150 -2.03 1.01 1.72
C ASP A 150 -2.25 1.80 3.01
N ILE A 151 -2.50 1.10 4.13
CA ILE A 151 -2.75 1.76 5.42
C ILE A 151 -1.46 2.38 5.97
N TYR A 152 -0.34 1.67 5.87
CA TYR A 152 0.95 2.20 6.33
C TYR A 152 1.41 3.39 5.48
N MET A 153 1.28 3.28 4.15
CA MET A 153 1.71 4.34 3.24
C MET A 153 0.85 5.60 3.34
N ASP A 154 -0.44 5.50 3.69
CA ASP A 154 -1.27 6.67 3.98
C ASP A 154 -0.73 7.47 5.19
N GLU A 155 -0.37 6.78 6.28
CA GLU A 155 0.24 7.43 7.44
C GLU A 155 1.65 7.96 7.11
N TYR A 156 2.44 7.20 6.37
CA TYR A 156 3.76 7.64 5.91
C TYR A 156 3.68 8.91 5.05
N GLN A 157 2.73 8.96 4.10
CA GLN A 157 2.47 10.12 3.25
C GLN A 157 2.13 11.37 4.08
N LYS A 158 1.28 11.21 5.11
CA LYS A 158 0.91 12.31 6.00
C LYS A 158 2.10 12.85 6.80
N GLN A 159 2.95 11.96 7.29
CA GLN A 159 4.09 12.35 8.13
C GLN A 159 5.26 12.91 7.29
N HIS A 160 5.61 12.22 6.20
CA HIS A 160 6.86 12.45 5.47
C HIS A 160 6.65 13.14 4.12
N LEU A 161 5.51 12.92 3.47
CA LEU A 161 5.18 13.52 2.18
C LEU A 161 4.33 14.79 2.26
N HIS A 162 4.28 15.45 3.43
CA HIS A 162 3.41 16.62 3.70
C HIS A 162 3.57 17.78 2.70
N LYS A 163 4.74 17.96 2.07
CA LYS A 163 4.97 19.03 1.06
C LYS A 163 4.26 18.78 -0.27
N VAL A 164 3.94 17.53 -0.57
CA VAL A 164 3.36 17.08 -1.85
C VAL A 164 2.05 16.33 -1.67
N ASN A 165 1.67 15.99 -0.44
CA ASN A 165 0.42 15.31 -0.08
C ASN A 165 -0.78 16.27 -0.09
N ILE A 166 -1.05 16.86 -1.26
CA ILE A 166 -2.13 17.83 -1.46
C ILE A 166 -3.37 17.06 -1.98
N PRO A 167 -4.57 17.30 -1.41
CA PRO A 167 -5.81 16.69 -1.89
C PRO A 167 -6.00 16.90 -3.39
N ASN A 168 -6.40 15.83 -4.10
CA ASN A 168 -6.58 15.83 -5.56
C ASN A 168 -5.32 16.21 -6.37
N LYS A 169 -4.12 16.02 -5.79
CA LYS A 169 -2.83 16.22 -6.45
C LYS A 169 -1.82 15.11 -6.15
N ILE A 170 -2.23 14.08 -5.44
CA ILE A 170 -1.43 12.89 -5.16
C ILE A 170 -2.30 11.66 -5.36
N TRP A 171 -1.78 10.70 -6.10
CA TRP A 171 -2.41 9.40 -6.32
C TRP A 171 -1.38 8.31 -6.12
N ARG A 172 -1.70 7.28 -5.36
CA ARG A 172 -0.84 6.12 -5.18
C ARG A 172 -1.54 4.85 -5.65
N TYR A 173 -0.86 4.08 -6.47
CA TYR A 173 -1.20 2.71 -6.83
C TYR A 173 -0.10 1.78 -6.32
N ILE A 174 -0.33 1.16 -5.16
CA ILE A 174 0.64 0.27 -4.50
C ILE A 174 1.98 1.00 -4.25
N ASP A 175 3.00 0.74 -5.07
CA ASP A 175 4.36 1.26 -5.05
C ASP A 175 4.53 2.52 -5.91
N ASP A 176 3.67 2.73 -6.91
CA ASP A 176 3.69 3.90 -7.79
C ASP A 176 2.93 5.07 -7.16
N ILE A 177 3.53 6.26 -7.13
CA ILE A 177 2.91 7.51 -6.69
C ILE A 177 3.01 8.55 -7.80
N LEU A 178 1.89 9.12 -8.23
CA LEU A 178 1.84 10.32 -9.07
C LEU A 178 1.58 11.56 -8.21
N ILE A 179 2.29 12.64 -8.51
CA ILE A 179 2.26 13.91 -7.79
C ILE A 179 2.10 15.06 -8.80
N ILE A 180 1.22 16.01 -8.47
CA ILE A 180 1.17 17.34 -9.07
C ILE A 180 1.80 18.31 -8.06
N THR A 181 2.91 18.95 -8.43
CA THR A 181 3.70 19.81 -7.54
C THR A 181 4.04 21.15 -8.19
N LYS A 182 4.25 22.18 -7.36
CA LYS A 182 4.81 23.46 -7.81
C LYS A 182 6.34 23.51 -7.77
N MET A 183 6.96 22.42 -7.31
CA MET A 183 8.42 22.31 -7.32
C MET A 183 8.91 22.15 -8.75
N ASN A 184 9.96 22.89 -9.11
CA ASN A 184 10.70 22.57 -10.32
C ASN A 184 11.56 21.30 -10.11
N LYS A 185 12.12 20.77 -11.20
CA LYS A 185 12.92 19.55 -11.19
C LYS A 185 14.03 19.55 -10.12
N THR A 186 14.85 20.59 -10.05
CA THR A 186 15.95 20.68 -9.06
C THR A 186 15.43 20.65 -7.62
N GLN A 187 14.32 21.34 -7.34
CA GLN A 187 13.70 21.34 -6.03
C GLN A 187 13.11 19.96 -5.68
N PHE A 188 12.49 19.29 -6.66
CA PHE A 188 11.91 17.97 -6.48
C PHE A 188 13.00 16.90 -6.28
N ASP A 189 14.07 16.91 -7.07
CA ASP A 189 15.20 16.01 -6.93
C ASP A 189 15.85 16.16 -5.54
N LYS A 190 16.04 17.40 -5.08
CA LYS A 190 16.53 17.68 -3.73
C LYS A 190 15.56 17.15 -2.67
N TYR A 191 14.26 17.34 -2.87
CA TYR A 191 13.24 16.83 -1.96
C TYR A 191 13.32 15.31 -1.83
N VAL A 192 13.41 14.58 -2.94
CA VAL A 192 13.55 13.11 -2.95
C VAL A 192 14.87 12.67 -2.33
N TYR A 193 15.96 13.39 -2.59
CA TYR A 193 17.25 13.14 -1.94
C TYR A 193 17.16 13.24 -0.40
N ASP A 194 16.52 14.29 0.10
CA ASP A 194 16.31 14.49 1.53
C ASP A 194 15.40 13.40 2.12
N LEU A 195 14.34 12.98 1.40
CA LEU A 195 13.49 11.85 1.78
C LEU A 195 14.32 10.57 1.95
N ASN A 196 15.19 10.28 0.97
CA ASN A 196 16.03 9.10 0.98
C ASN A 196 17.14 9.14 2.04
N LYS A 197 17.50 10.32 2.57
CA LYS A 197 18.42 10.46 3.71
C LYS A 197 17.78 10.22 5.06
N MET A 198 16.45 10.30 5.17
CA MET A 198 15.78 10.04 6.44
C MET A 198 16.07 8.63 6.94
N ARG A 199 16.21 8.50 8.27
CA ARG A 199 16.34 7.21 8.94
C ARG A 199 15.02 6.45 8.79
N GLY A 200 15.03 5.42 7.94
CA GLY A 200 13.87 4.63 7.59
C GLY A 200 14.21 3.65 6.47
N THR A 201 13.37 2.64 6.34
CA THR A 201 13.48 1.55 5.35
C THR A 201 12.86 1.92 4.01
N ILE A 202 11.91 2.86 3.97
CA ILE A 202 11.29 3.32 2.73
C ILE A 202 12.26 4.23 1.96
N LYS A 203 12.49 3.90 0.68
CA LYS A 203 13.29 4.67 -0.27
C LYS A 203 12.52 4.85 -1.57
N PHE A 204 12.84 5.91 -2.30
CA PHE A 204 12.15 6.30 -3.51
C PHE A 204 13.12 6.43 -4.68
N THR A 205 12.72 5.97 -5.86
CA THR A 205 13.18 6.56 -7.13
C THR A 205 12.15 7.56 -7.62
N SER A 206 12.57 8.49 -8.47
CA SER A 206 11.70 9.57 -8.93
C SER A 206 11.89 9.86 -10.40
N GLU A 207 10.78 10.21 -11.06
CA GLU A 207 10.78 10.78 -12.41
C GLU A 207 10.05 12.12 -12.38
N PHE A 208 10.46 13.02 -13.27
CA PHE A 208 9.86 14.34 -13.44
C PHE A 208 9.48 14.49 -14.90
N GLU A 209 8.36 15.15 -15.18
CA GLU A 209 7.85 15.32 -16.54
C GLU A 209 8.91 15.85 -17.52
N GLN A 210 8.82 15.38 -18.77
CA GLN A 210 9.64 15.85 -19.88
C GLN A 210 8.72 16.12 -21.06
N ASN A 211 8.85 17.28 -21.69
CA ASN A 211 7.98 17.71 -22.80
C ASN A 211 6.48 17.58 -22.45
N ASP A 212 6.11 18.06 -21.25
CA ASP A 212 4.73 18.01 -20.73
C ASP A 212 4.16 16.59 -20.62
N GLN A 213 5.02 15.57 -20.56
CA GLN A 213 4.65 14.16 -20.52
C GLN A 213 5.33 13.39 -19.38
N ILE A 214 4.61 12.41 -18.82
CA ILE A 214 5.15 11.45 -17.85
C ILE A 214 4.46 10.09 -17.99
N ASN A 215 5.21 9.00 -17.80
CA ASN A 215 4.65 7.65 -17.74
C ASN A 215 4.12 7.33 -16.34
N TYR A 216 2.93 6.75 -16.25
CA TYR A 216 2.34 6.27 -15.01
C TYR A 216 1.32 5.16 -15.28
N LEU A 217 1.45 4.02 -14.59
CA LEU A 217 0.55 2.84 -14.71
C LEU A 217 0.30 2.40 -16.17
N ASP A 218 1.38 2.09 -16.88
CA ASP A 218 1.38 1.68 -18.30
C ASP A 218 0.71 2.69 -19.26
N SER A 219 0.53 3.94 -18.82
CA SER A 219 -0.11 5.02 -19.58
C SER A 219 0.81 6.24 -19.66
N MET A 220 0.77 6.94 -20.79
CA MET A 220 1.42 8.25 -20.93
C MET A 220 0.42 9.34 -20.55
N LEU A 221 0.76 10.17 -19.57
CA LEU A 221 0.01 11.35 -19.21
C LEU A 221 0.61 12.56 -19.92
N THR A 222 -0.23 13.35 -20.58
CA THR A 222 0.18 14.58 -21.27
C THR A 222 -0.57 15.76 -20.65
N LYS A 223 0.19 16.76 -20.19
CA LYS A 223 -0.36 18.03 -19.70
C LYS A 223 -0.95 18.82 -20.88
N GLN A 224 -2.16 19.33 -20.68
CA GLN A 224 -2.91 20.15 -21.66
C GLN A 224 -2.86 21.62 -21.28
#